data_AF-A0A225VM18-F1
#
_entry.id   AF-A0A225VM18-F1
#
_cell.length_a   1.000
_cell.length_b   1.000
_cell.length_c   1.000
_cell.angle_alpha   90.00
_cell.angle_beta   90.00
_cell.angle_gamma   90.00
#
_symmetry.space_group_name_H-M   'P 1'
#
loop_
_entity.id
_entity.type
_entity.pdbx_description
1 polymer ?
#
loop_
_entity_poly.entity_id
_entity_poly.type
_entity_poly.pdbx_seq_one_letter_code
_entity_poly.pdbx_strand_id
1 'polypeptide(L)'
;MSQLKGQLIMLPDLDDLSLECDIEAADVGEPGESTEAEEKQLKAVLKRHQKIFLGDGNAVPPPARSVICDLDVGDAKTVAQRPRSVRPHLSIKVYKLLKKLLEVTLIEHSESPWASQIVIVLKKNGVDI
;
A
#
# COMPACT_ATOMS: atom_id res chain seq x y z
N MET A 1 4.57 19.67 -20.84
CA MET A 1 3.95 18.33 -20.63
C MET A 1 4.91 17.14 -20.86
N SER A 2 6.16 17.33 -21.30
CA SER A 2 7.10 16.22 -21.59
C SER A 2 7.97 15.77 -20.40
N GLN A 3 8.14 16.59 -19.36
CA GLN A 3 9.13 16.33 -18.30
C GLN A 3 8.72 15.26 -17.27
N LEU A 4 7.42 15.14 -16.94
CA LEU A 4 6.94 14.13 -15.98
C LEU A 4 6.85 12.73 -16.60
N LYS A 5 6.44 12.61 -17.87
CA LYS A 5 6.53 11.33 -18.60
C LYS A 5 7.96 10.78 -18.63
N GLY A 6 8.96 11.66 -18.76
CA GLY A 6 10.38 11.28 -18.72
C GLY A 6 10.86 10.73 -17.37
N GLN A 7 10.23 11.12 -16.26
CA GLN A 7 10.60 10.64 -14.92
C GLN A 7 10.02 9.27 -14.58
N LEU A 8 8.89 8.89 -15.20
CA LEU A 8 8.29 7.55 -15.05
C LEU A 8 8.99 6.47 -15.90
N ILE A 9 9.76 6.85 -16.93
CA ILE A 9 10.54 5.91 -17.77
C ILE A 9 11.70 5.25 -17.00
N MET A 10 12.09 5.80 -15.84
CA MET A 10 13.14 5.25 -14.97
C MET A 10 12.61 4.21 -13.96
N LEU A 11 11.40 3.69 -14.17
CA LEU A 11 10.87 2.61 -13.34
C LEU A 11 11.53 1.29 -13.73
N PRO A 12 12.21 0.58 -12.79
CA PRO A 12 12.62 -0.78 -13.06
C PRO A 12 11.40 -1.64 -13.37
N ASP A 13 11.58 -2.57 -14.31
CA ASP A 13 10.59 -3.55 -14.74
C ASP A 13 10.01 -4.30 -13.54
N LEU A 14 8.73 -4.59 -13.68
CA LEU A 14 7.84 -5.01 -12.62
C LEU A 14 7.68 -6.52 -12.59
N ASP A 15 8.63 -7.18 -11.96
CA ASP A 15 8.49 -8.59 -11.62
C ASP A 15 8.13 -8.73 -10.13
N ASP A 16 6.97 -9.33 -9.90
CA ASP A 16 6.45 -9.95 -8.68
C ASP A 16 6.53 -9.16 -7.36
N LEU A 17 5.46 -8.44 -7.04
CA LEU A 17 5.22 -7.92 -5.67
C LEU A 17 3.79 -8.19 -5.20
N SER A 18 3.28 -9.41 -5.39
CA SER A 18 2.35 -9.95 -4.39
C SER A 18 3.17 -10.24 -3.13
N LEU A 19 3.19 -9.30 -2.19
CA LEU A 19 3.69 -9.59 -0.85
C LEU A 19 2.72 -10.58 -0.20
N GLU A 20 2.85 -11.86 -0.54
CA GLU A 20 2.19 -12.92 0.21
C GLU A 20 2.62 -12.79 1.67
N CYS A 21 1.65 -12.88 2.56
CA CYS A 21 1.89 -12.81 4.00
C CYS A 21 2.92 -13.89 4.39
N ASP A 22 4.02 -13.49 5.03
CA ASP A 22 5.02 -14.43 5.52
C ASP A 22 4.50 -15.11 6.80
N ILE A 23 3.91 -16.30 6.61
CA ILE A 23 3.36 -17.10 7.71
C ILE A 23 4.47 -17.71 8.57
N GLU A 24 5.71 -17.83 8.08
CA GLU A 24 6.81 -18.37 8.88
C GLU A 24 7.28 -17.36 9.92
N ALA A 25 7.30 -16.08 9.54
CA ALA A 25 7.61 -14.96 10.43
C ALA A 25 6.45 -14.60 11.37
N ALA A 26 5.29 -15.25 11.25
CA ALA A 26 4.15 -15.00 12.13
C ALA A 26 4.47 -15.43 13.57
N ASP A 27 4.17 -14.52 14.51
CA ASP A 27 4.22 -14.78 15.93
C ASP A 27 3.02 -15.67 16.31
N VAL A 28 3.31 -16.92 16.70
CA VAL A 28 2.31 -17.98 16.91
C VAL A 28 2.63 -18.73 18.19
N GLY A 29 1.67 -18.72 19.13
CA GLY A 29 1.81 -19.37 20.42
C GLY A 29 2.31 -18.42 21.51
N GLU A 30 2.20 -18.87 22.76
CA GLU A 30 2.71 -18.16 23.93
C GLU A 30 3.74 -19.03 24.66
N PRO A 31 4.95 -18.51 24.96
CA PRO A 31 6.02 -19.28 25.59
C PRO A 31 5.56 -19.90 26.92
N GLY A 32 5.56 -21.23 26.98
CA GLY A 32 5.22 -21.99 28.20
C GLY A 32 3.73 -22.32 28.35
N GLU A 33 2.86 -21.82 27.47
CA GLU A 33 1.43 -22.19 27.43
C GLU A 33 1.10 -23.05 26.21
N SER A 34 1.64 -22.70 25.04
CA SER A 34 1.37 -23.40 23.79
C SER A 34 2.27 -24.62 23.60
N THR A 35 1.69 -25.73 23.15
CA THR A 35 2.48 -26.89 22.73
C THR A 35 2.94 -26.74 21.28
N GLU A 36 4.09 -27.31 20.94
CA GLU A 36 4.63 -27.30 19.57
C GLU A 36 3.64 -27.88 18.54
N ALA A 37 2.81 -28.84 18.96
CA ALA A 37 1.77 -29.43 18.12
C ALA A 37 0.66 -28.43 17.78
N GLU A 38 0.23 -27.61 18.75
CA GLU A 38 -0.80 -26.57 18.58
C GLU A 38 -0.30 -25.44 17.68
N GLU A 39 0.94 -24.97 17.91
CA GLU A 39 1.57 -23.96 17.06
C GLU A 39 1.68 -24.43 15.61
N LYS A 40 2.11 -25.68 15.42
CA LYS A 40 2.20 -26.29 14.09
C LYS A 40 0.83 -26.42 13.42
N GLN A 41 -0.20 -26.79 14.17
CA GLN A 41 -1.57 -26.87 13.66
C GLN A 41 -2.07 -25.48 13.23
N LEU A 42 -1.83 -24.45 14.03
CA LEU A 42 -2.23 -23.09 13.71
C LEU A 42 -1.48 -22.57 12.46
N LYS A 43 -0.16 -22.75 12.38
CA LYS A 43 0.63 -22.39 11.19
C LYS A 43 0.11 -23.11 9.94
N ALA A 44 -0.31 -24.37 10.03
CA ALA A 44 -0.90 -25.09 8.90
C ALA A 44 -2.22 -24.46 8.42
N VAL A 45 -3.07 -24.00 9.34
CA VAL A 45 -4.32 -23.29 9.01
C VAL A 45 -4.01 -21.94 8.36
N LEU A 46 -3.08 -21.17 8.92
CA LEU A 46 -2.66 -19.87 8.38
C LEU A 46 -2.10 -20.01 6.96
N LYS A 47 -1.25 -21.01 6.71
CA LYS A 47 -0.73 -21.31 5.37
C LYS A 47 -1.85 -21.66 4.39
N ARG A 48 -2.83 -22.48 4.82
CA ARG A 48 -3.97 -22.84 3.97
C ARG A 48 -4.76 -21.60 3.52
N HIS A 49 -4.85 -20.58 4.37
CA HIS A 49 -5.63 -19.37 4.15
C HIS A 49 -4.78 -18.13 3.86
N GLN A 50 -3.51 -18.31 3.47
CA GLN A 50 -2.54 -17.23 3.27
C GLN A 50 -3.05 -16.11 2.36
N LYS A 51 -3.80 -16.45 1.31
CA LYS A 51 -4.37 -15.49 0.33
C LYS A 51 -5.37 -14.50 0.91
N ILE A 52 -5.89 -14.75 2.11
CA ILE A 52 -6.84 -13.87 2.80
C ILE A 52 -6.08 -12.78 3.58
N PHE A 53 -4.86 -13.07 4.02
CA PHE A 53 -4.09 -12.18 4.86
C PHE A 53 -3.28 -11.20 4.01
N LEU A 54 -3.18 -9.97 4.51
CA LEU A 54 -2.32 -8.96 3.94
C LEU A 54 -0.90 -9.15 4.50
N GLY A 55 0.12 -8.92 3.66
CA GLY A 55 1.51 -8.87 4.11
C GLY A 55 1.79 -7.71 5.08
N ASP A 56 3.01 -7.66 5.60
CA ASP A 56 3.41 -6.62 6.54
C ASP A 56 3.63 -5.24 5.89
N GLY A 57 3.65 -4.21 6.73
CA GLY A 57 3.99 -2.84 6.39
C GLY A 57 3.07 -2.21 5.36
N ASN A 58 3.65 -1.71 4.27
CA ASN A 58 2.94 -1.06 3.16
C ASN A 58 2.37 -2.05 2.13
N ALA A 59 1.90 -3.22 2.57
CA ALA A 59 1.18 -4.13 1.71
C ALA A 59 -0.17 -3.51 1.30
N VAL A 60 -0.60 -3.76 0.06
CA VAL A 60 -1.77 -3.13 -0.53
C VAL A 60 -2.83 -4.20 -0.77
N PRO A 61 -4.09 -4.00 -0.33
CA PRO A 61 -5.13 -4.98 -0.57
C PRO A 61 -5.44 -5.10 -2.07
N PRO A 62 -5.97 -6.25 -2.52
CA PRO A 62 -6.51 -6.36 -3.85
C PRO A 62 -7.65 -5.35 -4.06
N PRO A 63 -7.88 -4.86 -5.30
CA PRO A 63 -8.97 -3.96 -5.59
C PRO A 63 -10.31 -4.53 -5.10
N ALA A 64 -11.10 -3.69 -4.43
CA ALA A 64 -12.41 -4.07 -3.91
C ALA A 64 -13.37 -4.42 -5.06
N ARG A 65 -14.33 -5.32 -4.83
CA ARG A 65 -15.43 -5.56 -5.77
C ARG A 65 -16.22 -4.26 -5.91
N SER A 66 -16.22 -3.70 -7.11
CA SER A 66 -16.63 -2.32 -7.39
C SER A 66 -18.09 -2.06 -7.00
N VAL A 67 -18.26 -1.21 -5.99
CA VAL A 67 -19.49 -0.42 -5.81
C VAL A 67 -19.09 1.01 -6.17
N ILE A 68 -19.79 1.62 -7.12
CA ILE A 68 -19.54 3.01 -7.50
C ILE A 68 -20.21 3.89 -6.44
N CYS A 69 -19.42 4.75 -5.80
CA CYS A 69 -19.89 5.70 -4.79
C CYS A 69 -19.85 7.11 -5.39
N ASP A 70 -21.01 7.66 -5.73
CA ASP A 70 -21.12 9.05 -6.18
C ASP A 70 -21.15 9.99 -4.98
N LEU A 71 -20.20 10.93 -4.93
CA LEU A 71 -20.13 11.95 -3.90
C LEU A 71 -20.66 13.27 -4.47
N ASP A 72 -21.86 13.67 -4.07
CA ASP A 72 -22.43 14.97 -4.44
C ASP A 72 -21.73 16.11 -3.70
N VAL A 73 -21.11 17.01 -4.47
CA VAL A 73 -20.40 18.19 -3.97
C VAL A 73 -21.23 19.48 -4.10
N GLY A 74 -22.42 19.41 -4.69
CA GLY A 74 -23.27 20.57 -4.97
C GLY A 74 -22.53 21.70 -5.68
N ASP A 75 -22.73 22.93 -5.22
CA ASP A 75 -22.11 24.15 -5.76
C ASP A 75 -20.75 24.50 -5.12
N ALA A 76 -20.10 23.53 -4.45
CA ALA A 76 -18.83 23.78 -3.77
C ALA A 76 -17.73 24.18 -4.76
N LYS A 77 -16.97 25.24 -4.42
CA LYS A 77 -15.80 25.64 -5.20
C LYS A 77 -14.69 24.60 -5.07
N THR A 78 -14.06 24.29 -6.20
CA THR A 78 -12.93 23.36 -6.27
C THR A 78 -11.76 23.84 -5.42
N VAL A 79 -11.09 22.90 -4.75
CA VAL A 79 -9.87 23.17 -3.98
C VAL A 79 -8.67 22.56 -4.68
N ALA A 80 -7.70 23.40 -5.08
CA ALA A 80 -6.45 22.97 -5.70
C ALA A 80 -5.25 23.45 -4.87
N GLN A 81 -4.69 22.55 -4.06
CA GLN A 81 -3.52 22.83 -3.23
C GLN A 81 -2.23 22.40 -3.93
N ARG A 82 -1.17 23.20 -3.78
CA ARG A 82 0.16 22.85 -4.30
C ARG A 82 0.75 21.68 -3.51
N PRO A 83 1.39 20.69 -4.15
CA PRO A 83 2.10 19.61 -3.45
C PRO A 83 3.19 20.14 -2.52
N ARG A 84 3.38 19.48 -1.38
CA ARG A 84 4.50 19.78 -0.47
C ARG A 84 5.78 19.11 -0.97
N SER A 85 6.90 19.78 -0.74
CA SER A 85 8.22 19.20 -1.01
C SER A 85 8.50 18.04 -0.06
N VAL A 86 8.96 16.92 -0.61
CA VAL A 86 9.29 15.71 0.13
C VAL A 86 10.80 15.61 0.27
N ARG A 87 11.29 15.27 1.47
CA ARG A 87 12.73 15.06 1.69
C ARG A 87 13.24 13.93 0.77
N PRO A 88 14.43 14.06 0.15
CA PRO A 88 14.90 13.09 -0.84
C PRO A 88 14.94 11.62 -0.37
N HIS A 89 15.27 11.37 0.90
CA HIS A 89 15.28 10.00 1.44
C HIS A 89 13.88 9.38 1.61
N LEU A 90 12.83 10.21 1.69
CA LEU A 90 11.44 9.76 1.78
C LEU A 90 10.77 9.67 0.41
N SER A 91 11.22 10.44 -0.58
CA SER A 91 10.60 10.43 -1.92
C SER A 91 10.66 9.05 -2.56
N ILE A 92 11.74 8.29 -2.34
CA ILE A 92 11.88 6.91 -2.81
C ILE A 92 10.79 6.01 -2.19
N LYS A 93 10.49 6.15 -0.90
CA LYS A 93 9.46 5.36 -0.21
C LYS A 93 8.06 5.71 -0.71
N VAL A 94 7.77 7.00 -0.83
CA VAL A 94 6.50 7.50 -1.39
C VAL A 94 6.28 6.96 -2.80
N TYR A 95 7.32 7.01 -3.62
CA TYR A 95 7.23 6.57 -4.99
C TYR A 95 6.98 5.06 -5.10
N LYS A 96 7.68 4.24 -4.31
CA LYS A 96 7.43 2.80 -4.23
C LYS A 96 5.98 2.50 -3.83
N LEU A 97 5.42 3.26 -2.89
CA LEU A 97 4.02 3.10 -2.47
C LEU A 97 3.03 3.51 -3.58
N LEU A 98 3.24 4.67 -4.21
CA LEU A 98 2.39 5.14 -5.32
C LEU A 98 2.43 4.16 -6.50
N LYS A 99 3.60 3.58 -6.82
CA LYS A 99 3.75 2.57 -7.86
C LYS A 99 2.89 1.33 -7.58
N LYS A 100 2.98 0.79 -6.36
CA LYS A 100 2.15 -0.34 -5.91
C LYS A 100 0.65 -0.05 -6.01
N LEU A 101 0.22 1.15 -5.58
CA LEU A 101 -1.18 1.57 -5.63
C LEU A 101 -1.71 1.67 -7.07
N LEU A 102 -0.87 2.11 -8.02
CA LEU A 102 -1.20 2.15 -9.45
C LEU A 102 -1.31 0.72 -10.03
N GLU A 103 -0.40 -0.18 -9.65
CA GLU A 103 -0.41 -1.58 -10.11
C GLU A 103 -1.65 -2.34 -9.68
N VAL A 104 -2.10 -2.14 -8.44
CA VAL A 104 -3.35 -2.75 -7.95
C VAL A 104 -4.60 -2.00 -8.40
N THR A 105 -4.46 -0.96 -9.24
CA THR A 105 -5.56 -0.14 -9.77
C THR A 105 -6.43 0.54 -8.69
N LEU A 106 -5.88 0.77 -7.49
CA LEU A 106 -6.57 1.52 -6.43
C LEU A 106 -6.54 3.03 -6.67
N ILE A 107 -5.52 3.50 -7.39
CA ILE A 107 -5.42 4.88 -7.86
C ILE A 107 -5.16 4.88 -9.36
N GLU A 108 -5.51 5.99 -10.01
CA GLU A 108 -5.25 6.21 -11.42
C GLU A 108 -4.80 7.66 -11.66
N HIS A 109 -4.27 7.92 -12.85
CA HIS A 109 -3.99 9.27 -13.28
C HIS A 109 -5.28 10.03 -13.55
N SER A 110 -5.37 11.26 -13.04
CA SER A 110 -6.54 12.12 -13.22
C SER A 110 -6.11 13.57 -13.47
N GLU A 111 -6.82 14.25 -14.37
CA GLU A 111 -6.74 15.68 -14.59
C GLU A 111 -7.89 16.38 -13.85
N SER A 112 -7.80 16.44 -12.52
CA SER A 112 -8.84 17.00 -11.67
C SER A 112 -8.59 18.46 -11.30
N PRO A 113 -9.63 19.32 -11.25
CA PRO A 113 -9.52 20.64 -10.63
C PRO A 113 -9.42 20.56 -9.10
N TRP A 114 -9.62 19.37 -8.52
CA TRP A 114 -9.44 19.08 -7.10
C TRP A 114 -8.06 18.49 -6.85
N ALA A 115 -7.30 19.09 -5.95
CA ALA A 115 -6.01 18.59 -5.51
C ALA A 115 -5.80 18.89 -4.02
N SER A 116 -5.51 17.86 -3.24
CA SER A 116 -5.12 17.97 -1.84
C SER A 116 -3.65 17.61 -1.66
N GLN A 117 -3.02 18.17 -0.63
CA GLN A 117 -1.62 17.88 -0.31
C GLN A 117 -1.46 16.46 0.26
N ILE A 118 -0.50 15.68 -0.28
CA ILE A 118 -0.05 14.44 0.35
C ILE A 118 0.81 14.79 1.58
N VAL A 119 0.46 14.20 2.72
CA VAL A 119 1.21 14.33 3.97
C VAL A 119 1.80 12.96 4.33
N ILE A 120 3.10 12.94 4.65
CA ILE A 120 3.85 11.71 4.93
C ILE A 120 4.01 11.55 6.44
N VAL A 121 3.74 10.36 6.97
CA VAL A 121 3.79 10.09 8.42
C VAL A 121 4.64 8.85 8.68
N LEU A 122 5.83 9.05 9.26
CA LEU A 122 6.72 7.94 9.61
C LEU A 122 6.07 7.03 10.65
N LYS A 123 6.06 5.72 10.36
CA LYS A 123 5.56 4.70 11.30
C LYS A 123 6.61 4.33 12.33
N LYS A 124 6.17 3.73 13.44
CA LYS A 124 7.03 3.33 14.56
C LYS A 124 8.12 2.34 14.17
N ASN A 125 7.89 1.52 13.14
CA ASN A 125 8.89 0.57 12.64
C ASN A 125 10.06 1.25 11.89
N GLY A 126 10.02 2.57 11.66
CA GLY A 126 11.08 3.33 11.00
C GLY A 126 11.24 3.06 9.50
N VAL A 127 10.56 2.03 8.99
CA VAL A 127 10.62 1.60 7.60
C VAL A 127 9.44 2.17 6.81
N ASP A 128 8.23 2.12 7.36
CA ASP A 128 7.02 2.57 6.67
C ASP A 128 6.70 4.05 6.88
N ILE A 129 5.83 4.56 6.00
CA ILE A 129 5.49 5.98 5.84
C ILE A 129 3.98 6.21 5.72
#